data_AF-A0A1E3P1K2-F1
#
_entry.id   AF-A0A1E3P1K2-F1
#
_cell.length_a   1.000
_cell.length_b   1.000
_cell.length_c   1.000
_cell.angle_alpha   90.00
_cell.angle_beta   90.00
_cell.angle_gamma   90.00
#
_symmetry.space_group_name_H-M   'P 1'
#
loop_
_entity.id
_entity.type
_entity.pdbx_description
1 polymer ?
#
loop_
_entity_poly.entity_id
_entity_poly.type
_entity_poly.pdbx_seq_one_letter_code
_entity_poly.pdbx_strand_id
1 'polypeptide(L)' 'NSSTSSSTLLGMTPETARRNRCTICQKQFKRPSSLQTHLYSHTGEKPFACTWDNCGRLFSVRSNMIRHRKLHER' A
#
# COMPACT_ATOMS: atom_id res chain seq x y z
N ASN A 1 -5.14 -51.13 11.20
CA ASN A 1 -6.23 -50.29 11.75
C ASN A 1 -5.64 -48.94 12.10
N SER A 2 -6.09 -47.95 11.37
CA SER A 2 -5.72 -46.53 11.38
C SER A 2 -5.67 -45.92 12.77
N SER A 3 -4.73 -45.01 13.03
CA SER A 3 -4.93 -43.77 13.82
C SER A 3 -3.64 -42.95 13.91
N THR A 4 -3.13 -42.44 12.79
CA THR A 4 -2.37 -41.19 12.81
C THR A 4 -3.36 -40.08 12.50
N SER A 5 -3.94 -39.50 13.54
CA SER A 5 -4.72 -38.27 13.45
C SER A 5 -3.75 -37.11 13.20
N SER A 6 -3.18 -37.04 12.00
CA SER A 6 -2.53 -35.83 11.50
C SER A 6 -3.62 -34.87 11.05
N SER A 7 -4.25 -34.21 12.02
CA SER A 7 -5.04 -33.01 11.78
C SER A 7 -4.09 -31.89 11.37
N THR A 8 -3.69 -31.87 10.10
CA THR A 8 -3.09 -30.69 9.50
C THR A 8 -4.18 -29.63 9.48
N LEU A 9 -4.20 -28.78 10.51
CA LEU A 9 -4.89 -27.50 10.47
C LEU A 9 -4.22 -26.63 9.41
N LEU A 10 -4.61 -26.83 8.14
CA LEU A 10 -4.43 -25.84 7.09
C LEU A 10 -5.36 -24.68 7.41
N GLY A 11 -4.89 -23.76 8.23
CA GLY A 11 -5.71 -22.64 8.66
C GLY A 11 -4.90 -21.62 9.42
N MET A 12 -4.40 -20.63 8.67
CA MET A 12 -3.99 -19.32 9.19
C MET A 12 -2.66 -19.31 9.95
N THR A 13 -1.57 -19.65 9.27
CA THR A 13 -0.33 -18.95 9.62
C THR A 13 -0.51 -17.47 9.22
N PRO A 14 -0.26 -16.49 10.10
CA PRO A 14 -0.04 -15.10 9.69
C PRO A 14 1.32 -14.97 8.98
N GLU A 15 1.57 -15.81 7.98
CA GLU A 15 2.73 -15.78 7.07
C GLU A 15 2.64 -14.60 6.08
N THR A 16 1.81 -13.61 6.36
CA THR A 16 1.79 -12.30 5.70
C THR A 16 2.64 -11.27 6.43
N ALA A 17 3.26 -11.62 7.57
CA ALA A 17 3.98 -10.68 8.44
C ALA A 17 5.19 -9.96 7.81
N ARG A 18 5.63 -10.30 6.58
CA ARG A 18 6.63 -9.49 5.82
C ARG A 18 6.38 -9.46 4.31
N ARG A 19 5.13 -9.60 3.86
CA ARG A 19 4.85 -9.52 2.42
C ARG A 19 4.68 -8.06 2.00
N ASN A 20 5.81 -7.41 1.73
CA ASN A 20 5.84 -6.17 0.95
C ASN A 20 5.49 -6.44 -0.54
N ARG A 21 4.55 -7.34 -0.83
CA ARG A 21 4.18 -7.77 -2.18
C ARG A 21 2.81 -7.20 -2.53
N CYS A 22 2.69 -6.64 -3.73
CA CYS A 22 1.42 -6.16 -4.27
C CYS A 22 0.47 -7.31 -4.50
N THR A 23 -0.75 -7.24 -3.98
CA THR A 23 -1.77 -8.27 -4.17
C THR A 23 -2.34 -8.27 -5.59
N ILE A 24 -2.19 -7.16 -6.34
CA ILE A 24 -2.77 -6.97 -7.67
C ILE A 24 -1.82 -7.42 -8.76
N CYS A 25 -0.59 -6.89 -8.78
CA CYS A 25 0.42 -7.23 -9.79
C CYS A 25 1.53 -8.14 -9.26
N GLN A 26 1.43 -8.61 -8.02
CA GLN A 26 2.41 -9.52 -7.41
C GLN A 26 3.85 -8.98 -7.36
N LYS A 27 4.04 -7.67 -7.55
CA LYS A 27 5.34 -7.02 -7.47
C LYS A 27 5.82 -6.90 -6.02
N GLN A 28 7.10 -7.19 -5.78
CA GLN A 28 7.70 -7.16 -4.46
C GLN A 28 8.43 -5.84 -4.20
N PHE A 29 8.28 -5.30 -3.00
CA PHE A 29 8.85 -4.05 -2.53
C PHE A 29 9.77 -4.30 -1.34
N LYS A 30 10.76 -3.44 -1.14
CA LYS A 30 11.65 -3.54 0.03
C LYS A 30 11.03 -2.96 1.30
N ARG A 31 10.05 -2.07 1.17
CA ARG A 31 9.42 -1.35 2.29
C ARG A 31 7.89 -1.41 2.17
N PRO A 32 7.16 -1.53 3.30
CA PRO A 32 5.70 -1.55 3.29
C PRO A 32 5.13 -0.20 2.83
N SER A 33 5.76 0.92 3.16
CA SER A 33 5.34 2.25 2.68
C SER A 33 5.42 2.36 1.14
N SER A 34 6.41 1.74 0.51
CA SER A 34 6.53 1.69 -0.94
C SER A 34 5.44 0.82 -1.57
N LEU A 35 5.11 -0.30 -0.93
CA LEU A 35 3.97 -1.13 -1.33
C LEU A 35 2.66 -0.34 -1.22
N GLN A 36 2.39 0.30 -0.08
CA GLN A 36 1.19 1.10 0.15
C GLN A 36 1.02 2.18 -0.93
N THR A 37 2.10 2.91 -1.21
CA THR A 37 2.11 3.96 -2.24
C THR A 37 1.83 3.40 -3.63
N HIS A 38 2.34 2.20 -3.91
CA HIS A 38 2.11 1.51 -5.16
C HIS A 38 0.66 1.01 -5.29
N LEU A 39 0.02 0.57 -4.20
CA LEU A 39 -1.38 0.16 -4.23
C LEU A 39 -2.30 1.31 -4.69
N TYR A 40 -1.99 2.55 -4.32
CA TYR A 40 -2.69 3.75 -4.82
C TYR A 40 -2.59 3.94 -6.35
N SER A 41 -1.59 3.35 -7.02
CA SER A 41 -1.54 3.39 -8.50
C SER A 41 -2.52 2.42 -9.15
N HIS A 42 -2.95 1.39 -8.42
CA HIS A 42 -3.93 0.43 -8.91
C HIS A 42 -5.36 0.86 -8.60
N THR A 43 -5.62 1.33 -7.37
CA THR A 43 -6.96 1.79 -6.97
C THR A 43 -7.27 3.19 -7.47
N GLY A 44 -6.24 3.96 -7.83
CA GLY A 44 -6.39 5.39 -8.16
C GLY A 44 -6.69 6.26 -6.93
N GLU A 45 -6.87 5.65 -5.75
CA GLU A 45 -7.14 6.36 -4.51
C GLU A 45 -5.86 7.04 -4.04
N LYS A 46 -5.85 8.37 -4.09
CA LYS A 46 -4.70 9.17 -3.66
C LYS A 46 -5.11 9.94 -2.42
N PRO A 47 -4.76 9.45 -1.21
CA PRO A 47 -5.27 10.01 0.04
C PRO A 47 -4.75 11.41 0.36
N PHE A 48 -3.65 11.83 -0.28
CA PHE A 48 -3.06 13.14 -0.04
C PHE A 48 -3.53 14.14 -1.10
N ALA A 49 -4.65 14.80 -0.82
CA ALA A 49 -5.11 15.93 -1.62
C ALA A 49 -4.28 17.19 -1.33
N CYS A 50 -4.05 18.00 -2.36
CA CYS A 50 -3.57 19.37 -2.20
C CYS A 50 -4.67 20.18 -1.49
N THR A 51 -4.31 20.86 -0.42
CA THR A 51 -5.23 21.70 0.36
C THR A 51 -5.49 23.07 -0.27
N TRP A 52 -4.99 23.30 -1.50
CA TRP A 52 -5.18 24.53 -2.24
C TRP A 52 -6.47 24.43 -3.06
N ASP A 53 -7.40 25.35 -2.80
CA ASP A 53 -8.83 25.27 -3.18
C ASP A 53 -9.06 24.99 -4.68
N ASN A 54 -8.27 25.64 -5.53
CA ASN A 54 -8.35 25.55 -6.99
C ASN A 54 -7.31 24.61 -7.64
N CYS A 55 -6.58 23.80 -6.87
CA CYS A 55 -5.60 22.88 -7.44
C CYS A 55 -6.14 21.47 -7.71
N GLY A 56 -6.94 20.91 -6.79
CA GLY A 56 -7.52 19.57 -6.92
C GLY A 56 -6.53 18.41 -7.10
N ARG A 57 -5.21 18.63 -7.03
CA ARG A 57 -4.21 17.58 -7.25
C ARG A 57 -4.16 16.60 -6.09
N LEU A 58 -4.18 15.32 -6.43
CA LEU A 58 -4.01 14.23 -5.48
C LEU A 58 -2.63 13.57 -5.62
N PHE A 59 -2.07 13.13 -4.50
CA PHE A 59 -0.77 12.48 -4.39
C PHE A 59 -0.86 11.17 -3.62
N SER A 60 -0.03 10.21 -4.02
CA SER A 60 0.13 8.92 -3.32
C SER A 60 1.09 9.02 -2.13
N VAL A 61 1.87 10.10 -2.01
CA VAL A 61 2.86 10.32 -0.95
C VAL A 61 2.72 11.72 -0.35
N ARG A 62 2.70 11.80 0.99
CA ARG A 62 2.61 13.07 1.74
C ARG A 62 3.73 14.07 1.40
N SER A 63 4.98 13.61 1.31
CA SER A 63 6.12 14.48 1.00
C SER A 63 6.01 15.14 -0.37
N ASN A 64 5.46 14.43 -1.36
CA ASN A 64 5.20 14.99 -2.70
C ASN A 64 4.13 16.07 -2.66
N MET A 65 3.03 15.85 -1.93
CA MET A 65 1.98 16.85 -1.74
C MET A 65 2.53 18.12 -1.07
N ILE A 66 3.33 17.99 0.00
CA ILE A 66 3.91 19.14 0.71
C ILE A 66 4.84 19.93 -0.21
N ARG A 67 5.72 19.26 -0.97
CA ARG A 67 6.60 19.93 -1.93
C ARG A 67 5.81 20.65 -3.02
N HIS A 68 4.75 20.02 -3.52
CA HIS A 68 3.88 20.64 -4.50
C HIS A 68 3.17 21.87 -3.94
N ARG A 69 2.66 21.81 -2.70
CA ARG A 69 1.99 22.94 -2.06
C ARG A 69 2.88 24.18 -1.96
N LYS A 70 4.17 24.00 -1.68
CA LYS A 70 5.16 25.10 -1.67
C LYS A 70 5.32 25.82 -3.01
N LEU A 71 4.86 25.22 -4.12
CA LEU A 71 4.86 25.87 -5.43
C LEU A 71 3.69 26.85 -5.60
N HIS A 72 2.63 26.74 -4.79
CA HIS A 72 1.53 27.70 -4.79
C HIS A 72 1.83 28.95 -3.94
N GLU A 73 2.87 28.90 -3.11
CA GLU A 73 3.32 29.99 -2.23
C GLU A 73 4.44 30.85 -2.88
N ARG A 74 4.73 30.64 -4.17
CA ARG A 74 5.69 31.43 -4.96
C ARG A 74 4.95 32.26 -5.99
#